data_AF-A0A354ZCS0-F1
#
_entry.id   AF-A0A354ZCS0-F1
#
_cell.length_a   1.000
_cell.length_b   1.000
_cell.length_c   1.000
_cell.angle_alpha   90.00
_cell.angle_beta   90.00
_cell.angle_gamma   90.00
#
_symmetry.space_group_name_H-M   'P 1'
#
loop_
_entity.id
_entity.type
_entity.pdbx_description
1 polymer ?
#
loop_
_entity_poly.entity_id
_entity_poly.type
_entity_poly.pdbx_seq_one_letter_code
_entity_poly.pdbx_strand_id
1 'polypeptide(L)' 'LDEISLFLDGFPNLRVLPVGGEVAAEAARIRAVTGLGVADSIIAATAVVEGFDCIVGNDRECAKRFADTPYLLLDDFA' A
#
# COMPACT_ATOMS: atom_id res chain seq x y z
N LEU A 1 -7.86 23.74 -9.15
CA LEU A 1 -7.38 22.46 -8.60
C LEU A 1 -5.89 22.63 -8.40
N ASP A 2 -5.37 22.26 -7.23
CA ASP A 2 -3.92 22.23 -7.04
C ASP A 2 -3.30 21.11 -7.91
N GLU A 3 -1.98 21.18 -8.12
CA GLU A 3 -1.25 20.23 -8.97
C GLU A 3 -1.45 18.77 -8.51
N ILE A 4 -1.59 18.56 -7.20
CA ILE A 4 -1.82 17.24 -6.61
C ILE A 4 -3.18 16.69 -7.01
N SER A 5 -4.25 17.50 -6.87
CA SER A 5 -5.61 17.08 -7.24
C SER A 5 -5.71 16.81 -8.74
N LEU A 6 -5.06 17.62 -9.58
CA LEU A 6 -5.02 17.38 -11.02
C LEU A 6 -4.38 16.03 -11.37
N PHE A 7 -3.30 15.66 -10.68
CA PHE A 7 -2.66 14.36 -10.85
C PHE A 7 -3.54 13.22 -10.35
N LEU A 8 -4.04 13.31 -9.11
CA LEU A 8 -4.82 12.24 -8.49
C LEU A 8 -6.15 11.97 -9.21
N ASP A 9 -6.79 13.02 -9.74
CA ASP A 9 -8.10 12.90 -10.41
C ASP A 9 -7.98 12.70 -11.93
N GLY A 10 -6.84 13.06 -12.53
CA GLY A 10 -6.68 13.13 -13.98
C GLY A 10 -5.73 12.11 -14.61
N PHE A 11 -4.92 11.39 -13.83
CA PHE A 11 -3.91 10.49 -14.40
C PHE A 11 -4.53 9.17 -14.89
N PRO A 12 -4.24 8.73 -16.14
CA PRO A 12 -4.81 7.50 -16.66
C PRO A 12 -4.32 6.28 -15.88
N ASN A 13 -5.22 5.34 -15.62
CA ASN A 13 -4.97 4.11 -14.87
C ASN A 13 -4.58 4.32 -13.39
N LEU A 14 -4.76 5.53 -12.85
CA LEU A 14 -4.66 5.79 -11.42
C LEU A 14 -6.04 5.66 -10.77
N ARG A 15 -6.10 4.96 -9.64
CA ARG A 15 -7.30 4.89 -8.80
C ARG A 15 -6.93 5.21 -7.37
N VAL A 16 -7.55 6.24 -6.80
CA VAL A 16 -7.42 6.57 -5.38
C VAL A 16 -8.46 5.77 -4.59
N LEU A 17 -8.01 5.06 -3.57
CA LEU A 17 -8.89 4.28 -2.70
C LEU A 17 -9.03 4.93 -1.32
N PRO A 18 -10.26 5.02 -0.78
CA PRO A 18 -10.47 5.52 0.57
C PRO A 18 -10.02 4.48 1.60
N VAL A 19 -9.57 4.96 2.77
CA VAL A 19 -9.32 4.09 3.92
C VAL A 19 -10.64 3.82 4.63
N GLY A 20 -11.34 2.76 4.20
CA GLY A 20 -12.59 2.31 4.80
C GLY A 20 -12.40 1.54 6.10
N GLY A 21 -13.51 1.18 6.76
CA GLY A 21 -13.48 0.44 8.03
C GLY A 21 -12.79 -0.94 7.92
N GLU A 22 -12.98 -1.64 6.81
CA GLU A 22 -12.34 -2.94 6.54
C GLU A 22 -10.81 -2.80 6.42
N VAL A 23 -10.35 -1.84 5.62
CA VAL A 23 -8.92 -1.50 5.50
C VAL A 23 -8.33 -1.09 6.85
N ALA A 24 -9.05 -0.28 7.64
CA ALA A 24 -8.57 0.16 8.94
C ALA A 24 -8.43 -1.00 9.95
N ALA A 25 -9.41 -1.92 9.98
CA ALA A 25 -9.36 -3.10 10.83
C ALA A 25 -8.21 -4.04 10.42
N GLU A 26 -8.05 -4.25 9.11
CA GLU A 26 -6.99 -5.09 8.57
C GLU A 26 -5.60 -4.47 8.80
N ALA A 27 -5.47 -3.15 8.68
CA ALA A 27 -4.24 -2.43 9.00
C ALA A 27 -3.85 -2.60 10.47
N ALA A 28 -4.82 -2.54 11.39
CA ALA A 28 -4.56 -2.80 12.81
C ALA A 28 -4.08 -4.24 13.06
N ARG A 29 -4.68 -5.23 12.38
CA ARG A 29 -4.25 -6.64 12.43
C ARG A 29 -2.82 -6.81 11.91
N ILE A 30 -2.55 -6.35 10.69
CA ILE A 30 -1.22 -6.43 10.06
C ILE A 30 -0.18 -5.76 10.94
N ARG A 31 -0.46 -4.56 11.45
CA ARG A 31 0.44 -3.83 12.35
C ARG A 31 0.76 -4.61 13.61
N ALA A 32 -0.24 -5.23 14.23
CA ALA A 32 -0.04 -6.02 15.45
C ALA A 32 0.87 -7.23 15.22
N VAL A 33 0.82 -7.85 14.04
CA VAL A 33 1.63 -9.03 13.69
C VAL A 33 3.03 -8.66 13.21
N THR A 34 3.16 -7.60 12.40
CA THR A 34 4.39 -7.27 11.67
C THR A 34 5.22 -6.16 12.31
N GLY A 35 4.61 -5.33 13.16
CA GLY A 35 5.23 -4.13 13.70
C GLY A 35 5.43 -3.00 12.67
N LEU A 36 4.74 -3.04 11.53
CA LEU A 36 4.77 -1.98 10.51
C LEU A 36 4.32 -0.62 11.07
N GLY A 37 4.81 0.46 10.45
CA GLY A 37 4.30 1.81 10.69
C GLY A 37 2.82 1.92 10.31
N VAL A 38 2.10 2.91 10.86
CA VAL A 38 0.66 3.08 10.59
C VAL A 38 0.40 3.22 9.08
N ALA A 39 1.17 4.06 8.39
CA ALA A 39 1.02 4.28 6.96
C ALA A 39 1.27 3.00 6.15
N ASP A 40 2.38 2.30 6.40
CA ASP A 40 2.71 1.05 5.70
C ASP A 40 1.67 -0.04 5.96
N SER A 41 1.13 -0.09 7.18
CA SER A 41 0.08 -1.05 7.54
C SER A 41 -1.22 -0.77 6.77
N ILE A 42 -1.56 0.49 6.51
CA ILE A 42 -2.71 0.87 5.68
C ILE A 42 -2.48 0.48 4.22
N ILE A 43 -1.27 0.68 3.69
CA ILE A 43 -0.90 0.27 2.33
C ILE A 43 -1.01 -1.26 2.19
N ALA A 44 -0.44 -2.00 3.14
CA ALA A 44 -0.54 -3.47 3.19
C ALA A 44 -1.99 -3.94 3.23
N ALA A 45 -2.79 -3.36 4.13
CA ALA A 45 -4.18 -3.73 4.30
C ALA A 45 -5.02 -3.42 3.06
N THR A 46 -4.78 -2.29 2.40
CA THR A 46 -5.48 -1.95 1.15
C THR A 46 -5.20 -3.00 0.09
N ALA A 47 -3.94 -3.43 -0.04
CA ALA A 47 -3.58 -4.47 -1.00
C ALA A 47 -4.23 -5.82 -0.71
N VAL A 48 -4.31 -6.21 0.56
CA VAL A 48 -4.97 -7.46 0.97
C VAL A 48 -6.48 -7.39 0.72
N VAL A 49 -7.14 -6.31 1.16
CA VAL A 49 -8.60 -6.15 1.07
C VAL A 49 -9.07 -6.06 -0.39
N GLU A 50 -8.34 -5.34 -1.23
CA GLU A 50 -8.68 -5.16 -2.65
C GLU A 50 -8.18 -6.30 -3.54
N GLY A 51 -7.36 -7.21 -2.99
CA GLY A 51 -6.80 -8.34 -3.73
C GLY A 51 -5.80 -7.92 -4.80
N PHE A 52 -4.92 -6.97 -4.50
CA PHE A 52 -3.85 -6.58 -5.43
C PHE A 52 -2.79 -7.67 -5.58
N ASP A 53 -2.30 -7.83 -6.82
CA ASP A 53 -1.28 -8.84 -7.14
C ASP A 53 0.08 -8.52 -6.50
N CYS A 54 0.39 -7.23 -6.32
CA CYS A 54 1.64 -6.81 -5.70
C CYS A 54 1.58 -5.38 -5.15
N ILE A 55 2.54 -5.07 -4.28
CA ILE A 55 2.91 -3.72 -3.85
C ILE A 55 4.25 -3.39 -4.49
N VAL A 56 4.40 -2.16 -4.96
CA VAL A 56 5.66 -1.67 -5.53
C VAL A 56 6.21 -0.57 -4.64
N GLY A 57 7.50 -0.61 -4.33
CA GLY A 57 8.16 0.46 -3.59
C GLY A 57 9.67 0.32 -3.52
N ASN A 58 10.31 1.14 -2.71
CA ASN A 58 11.77 1.27 -2.64
C ASN A 58 12.36 0.92 -1.26
N ASP A 59 11.54 0.60 -0.26
CA ASP A 59 12.02 0.28 1.09
C ASP A 59 12.22 -1.22 1.26
N ARG A 60 13.49 -1.65 1.20
CA ARG A 60 13.90 -3.04 1.34
C ARG A 60 13.69 -3.61 2.75
N GLU A 61 13.75 -2.79 3.80
CA GLU A 61 13.49 -3.28 5.16
C GLU A 61 11.98 -3.44 5.39
N CYS A 62 11.18 -2.54 4.83
CA CYS A 62 9.73 -2.64 4.85
C CYS A 62 9.24 -3.86 4.07
N ALA A 63 9.79 -4.10 2.87
CA ALA A 63 9.45 -5.24 2.01
C ALA A 63 9.51 -6.60 2.75
N LYS A 64 10.48 -6.79 3.65
CA LYS A 64 10.65 -8.03 4.44
C LYS A 64 9.47 -8.33 5.38
N ARG A 65 8.62 -7.34 5.66
CA ARG A 65 7.51 -7.43 6.61
C ARG A 65 6.15 -7.64 5.94
N PHE A 66 6.07 -7.53 4.61
CA PHE A 66 4.87 -7.86 3.85
C PHE A 66 4.83 -9.36 3.57
N ALA A 67 3.91 -10.07 4.21
CA ALA A 67 3.77 -11.52 4.07
C ALA A 67 2.60 -11.91 3.16
N ASP A 68 1.52 -11.11 3.15
CA ASP A 68 0.26 -11.47 2.50
C ASP A 68 0.18 -11.02 1.02
N THR A 69 1.03 -10.07 0.60
CA THR A 69 1.06 -9.54 -0.76
C THR A 69 2.50 -9.44 -1.27
N PRO A 70 2.80 -9.93 -2.50
CA PRO A 70 4.12 -9.78 -3.11
C PRO A 70 4.60 -8.32 -3.11
N TYR A 71 5.86 -8.09 -2.73
CA TYR A 71 6.48 -6.78 -2.78
C TYR A 71 7.56 -6.74 -3.86
N LEU A 72 7.42 -5.83 -4.82
CA LEU A 72 8.40 -5.57 -5.88
C LEU A 72 9.25 -4.35 -5.50
N LEU A 73 10.56 -4.57 -5.36
CA LEU A 73 11.51 -3.49 -5.12
C LEU A 73 11.88 -2.83 -6.45
N LEU A 74 11.73 -1.51 -6.52
CA LEU A 74 12.05 -0.73 -7.72
C LEU A 74 13.50 -0.91 -8.17
N ASP A 75 14.44 -1.03 -7.23
CA ASP A 75 15.87 -1.25 -7.51
C ASP A 75 16.15 -2.57 -8.25
N ASP A 76 15.22 -3.53 -8.20
CA ASP A 76 15.39 -4.82 -8.90
C ASP A 76 15.09 -4.70 -10.41
N PHE A 77 14.63 -3.52 -10.88
CA PHE A 77 14.26 -3.23 -12.28
C PHE A 77 15.06 -2.07 -12.92
N ALA A 78 16.12 -1.60 -12.26
CA ALA A 78 16.98 -0.51 -12.72
C ALA A 78 18.19 -0.99 -13.55
#